data_AF-A0A356PCN7-F1
#
_entry.id   AF-A0A356PCN7-F1
#
_cell.length_a   1.000
_cell.length_b   1.000
_cell.length_c   1.000
_cell.angle_alpha   90.00
_cell.angle_beta   90.00
_cell.angle_gamma   90.00
#
_symmetry.space_group_name_H-M   'P 1'
#
loop_
_entity.id
_entity.type
_entity.pdbx_description
1 polymer ?
#
loop_
_entity_poly.entity_id
_entity_poly.type
_entity_poly.pdbx_seq_one_letter_code
_entity_poly.pdbx_strand_id
1 'polypeptide(L)' 'MHHNGKCNIMVGDLVITHNSRPGIVVRLGRDDFGDYIIVKLDLIKWEFSYDPCDLEKVSEA' A
#
# COMPACT_ATOMS: atom_id res chain seq x y z
N MET A 1 -0.08 0.75 -21.76
CA MET A 1 0.59 -0.27 -20.93
C MET A 1 -0.16 -0.32 -19.61
N HIS A 2 -1.17 -1.18 -19.49
CA HIS A 2 -1.82 -1.42 -18.20
C HIS A 2 -0.91 -2.38 -17.44
N HIS A 3 -0.30 -1.95 -16.34
CA HIS A 3 0.38 -2.86 -15.43
C HIS A 3 -0.67 -3.86 -14.90
N ASN A 4 -0.67 -5.06 -15.47
CA ASN A 4 -1.48 -6.21 -15.05
C ASN A 4 -0.87 -6.91 -13.82
N GLY A 5 -0.06 -6.22 -13.03
CA GLY A 5 0.28 -6.66 -11.69
C GLY A 5 -0.87 -6.29 -10.80
N LYS A 6 -1.81 -7.20 -10.54
CA LYS A 6 -2.60 -7.13 -9.32
C LYS A 6 -1.57 -7.14 -8.19
N CYS A 7 -1.19 -5.97 -7.68
CA CYS A 7 -0.33 -5.84 -6.52
C CYS A 7 -1.06 -6.58 -5.41
N ASN A 8 -0.64 -7.82 -5.15
CA ASN A 8 -1.24 -8.68 -4.14
C ASN A 8 -0.72 -8.21 -2.78
N ILE A 9 -1.18 -7.03 -2.40
CA ILE A 9 -0.85 -6.37 -1.16
C ILE A 9 -1.84 -6.89 -0.12
N MET A 10 -1.30 -7.45 0.94
CA MET A 10 -2.03 -8.01 2.06
C MET A 10 -1.71 -7.23 3.33
N VAL A 11 -2.57 -7.35 4.33
CA VAL A 11 -2.27 -6.83 5.67
C VAL A 11 -1.00 -7.49 6.19
N GLY A 12 -0.05 -6.68 6.66
CA GLY A 12 1.28 -7.10 7.10
C GLY A 12 2.37 -6.93 6.05
N ASP A 13 2.04 -6.68 4.78
CA ASP A 13 3.06 -6.43 3.76
C ASP A 13 3.78 -5.10 4.01
N LEU A 14 5.09 -5.11 3.75
CA LEU A 14 5.90 -3.91 3.68
C LEU A 14 5.72 -3.27 2.31
N VAL A 15 5.41 -1.98 2.30
CA VAL A 15 5.19 -1.20 1.09
C VAL A 15 6.00 0.08 1.14
N ILE A 16 6.36 0.57 -0.04
CA ILE A 16 6.97 1.88 -0.21
C ILE A 16 5.98 2.74 -0.99
N THR A 17 5.67 3.91 -0.45
CA THR A 17 4.86 4.92 -1.14
C THR A 17 5.70 5.62 -2.20
N HIS A 18 5.06 6.21 -3.20
CA HIS A 18 5.75 6.89 -4.32
C HIS A 18 6.72 8.03 -3.92
N ASN A 19 6.60 8.58 -2.71
CA ASN A 19 7.56 9.54 -2.14
C ASN A 19 8.69 8.88 -1.33
N SER A 20 8.98 7.60 -1.61
CA SER A 20 10.02 6.78 -0.97
C SER A 20 9.88 6.66 0.55
N ARG A 21 8.64 6.62 1.07
CA ARG A 21 8.41 6.40 2.50
C ARG A 21 8.00 4.95 2.74
N PRO A 22 8.74 4.20 3.56
CA PRO A 22 8.36 2.85 3.93
C PRO A 22 7.20 2.86 4.92
N GLY A 23 6.34 1.86 4.81
CA GLY A 23 5.25 1.61 5.74
C GLY A 23 4.81 0.15 5.71
N ILE A 24 3.89 -0.17 6.61
CA ILE A 24 3.27 -1.49 6.71
C ILE A 24 1.77 -1.37 6.44
N VAL A 25 1.24 -2.31 5.67
CA VAL A 25 -0.20 -2.38 5.41
C VAL A 25 -0.90 -2.85 6.67
N VAL A 26 -1.78 -2.02 7.23
CA VAL A 26 -2.53 -2.34 8.45
C VAL A 26 -3.97 -2.74 8.16
N ARG A 27 -4.52 -2.29 7.03
CA ARG A 27 -5.89 -2.61 6.64
C ARG A 27 -6.08 -2.48 5.13
N LEU A 28 -6.97 -3.30 4.58
CA LEU A 28 -7.50 -3.16 3.23
C LEU A 28 -8.96 -2.75 3.33
N GLY A 29 -9.41 -1.88 2.43
CA GLY A 29 -10.79 -1.45 2.34
C GLY A 29 -11.26 -1.34 0.90
N ARG A 30 -12.57 -1.27 0.73
CA ARG A 30 -13.22 -1.06 -0.57
C ARG A 30 -14.42 -0.15 -0.38
N ASP A 31 -14.49 0.88 -1.19
CA ASP A 31 -15.62 1.81 -1.27
C ASP A 31 -16.19 1.84 -2.71
N ASP A 32 -17.22 2.64 -2.96
CA ASP A 32 -17.81 2.84 -4.29
C ASP A 32 -16.81 3.25 -5.38
N PHE A 33 -15.67 3.85 -4.99
CA PHE A 33 -14.62 4.29 -5.91
C PHE A 33 -13.56 3.22 -6.21
N GLY A 34 -13.51 2.12 -5.45
CA GLY A 34 -12.52 1.05 -5.62
C GLY A 34 -11.86 0.58 -4.33
N ASP A 35 -10.81 -0.21 -4.49
CA ASP A 35 -9.99 -0.72 -3.39
C ASP A 35 -9.04 0.38 -2.88
N TYR A 36 -8.87 0.48 -1.57
CA TYR A 36 -7.88 1.35 -0.93
C TYR A 36 -7.14 0.60 0.18
N ILE A 37 -5.94 1.07 0.47
CA ILE A 37 -5.01 0.43 1.39
C ILE A 37 -4.65 1.42 2.48
N ILE A 38 -4.87 1.02 3.74
CA ILE A 38 -4.41 1.78 4.89
C ILE A 38 -3.00 1.31 5.23
N VAL A 39 -2.04 2.23 5.10
CA VAL A 39 -0.63 2.01 5.41
C VAL A 39 -0.25 2.83 6.63
N LYS A 40 0.41 2.20 7.59
CA LYS A 40 1.06 2.88 8.70
C LYS A 40 2.50 3.16 8.33
N LEU A 41 2.85 4.43 8.20
CA LEU A 41 4.22 4.84 7.88
C LEU A 41 5.14 4.60 9.07
N ASP A 42 6.41 4.27 8.81
CA ASP A 42 7.38 4.04 9.88
C ASP A 42 7.82 5.36 10.53
N LEU A 43 8.11 6.36 9.68
CA LEU A 43 8.54 7.71 10.07
C LEU A 43 7.49 8.48 10.88
N ILE A 44 6.22 8.32 10.52
CA ILE A 44 5.09 8.99 11.14
C ILE A 44 4.18 7.87 11.57
N LYS A 45 4.05 7.59 12.88
CA LYS A 45 3.25 6.48 13.45
C LYS A 45 1.73 6.59 13.19
N TRP A 46 1.35 7.26 12.11
CA TRP A 46 0.01 7.56 11.65
C TRP A 46 -0.33 6.69 10.44
N GLU A 47 -1.62 6.42 10.29
CA GLU A 47 -2.23 5.62 9.25
C GLU A 47 -2.79 6.50 8.13
N PHE A 48 -2.44 6.17 6.88
CA PHE A 48 -2.88 6.90 5.70
C PHE A 48 -3.51 5.95 4.68
N SER A 49 -4.56 6.40 4.00
CA SER A 49 -5.19 5.68 2.90
C SER A 49 -4.47 5.98 1.57
N TYR A 50 -4.14 4.93 0.84
CA TYR A 50 -3.50 4.99 -0.47
C TYR A 50 -4.29 4.14 -1.48
N ASP A 51 -4.16 4.52 -2.76
CA ASP A 51 -4.57 3.64 -3.85
C ASP A 51 -3.56 2.48 -3.99
N PRO A 52 -4.00 1.25 -4.29
CA PRO A 52 -3.10 0.13 -4.55
C PRO A 52 -2.07 0.39 -5.66
N CYS A 53 -2.35 1.31 -6.60
CA CYS A 53 -1.44 1.67 -7.69
C CYS A 53 -0.34 2.65 -7.25
N ASP A 54 -0.51 3.34 -6.11
CA ASP A 54 0.47 4.28 -5.53
C ASP A 54 1.46 3.60 -4.58
N LEU A 55 1.31 2.30 -4.37
CA LEU A 55 2.12 1.49 -3.45
C LEU A 55 2.93 0.44 -4.20
N GLU A 56 4.21 0.37 -3.88
CA GLU A 56 5.09 -0.70 -4.33
C GLU A 56 5.35 -1.68 -3.19
N LYS A 57 5.06 -2.96 -3.41
CA LYS A 57 5.31 -4.02 -2.43
C LYS A 57 6.81 -4.31 -2.37
N VAL A 58 7.37 -4.27 -1.16
CA VAL A 58 8.75 -4.69 -0.91
C VAL A 58 8.74 -6.21 -0.77
N SER A 59 8.99 -6.91 -1.87
CA SER A 59 9.29 -8.35 -1.80
C SER A 59 10.76 -8.52 -1.38
N GLU A 60 10.99 -9.11 -0.22
CA GLU A 60 12.29 -9.66 0.13
C GLU A 60 12.57 -10.82 -0.83
N ALA A 61 13.73 -10.79 -1.51
CA ALA A 61 14.16 -11.76 -2.50
C ALA A 61 14.81 -13.00 -1.86
#